data_AF-M2R0H5-F1
#
_entry.id   AF-M2R0H5-F1
#
_cell.length_a   1.000
_cell.length_b   1.000
_cell.length_c   1.000
_cell.angle_alpha   90.00
_cell.angle_beta   90.00
_cell.angle_gamma   90.00
#
_symmetry.space_group_name_H-M   'P 1'
#
loop_
_entity.id
_entity.type
_entity.pdbx_description
1 polymer ?
#
loop_
_entity_poly.entity_id
_entity_poly.type
_entity_poly.pdbx_seq_one_letter_code
_entity_poly.pdbx_strand_id
1 'polypeptide(L)'
;MLSTVGIPWHLSVLDALGIIAVIWLALRIVENVRRRLRTTSLRGPPNPSLLWGVVHLIPPETRQTGGAHEEWAREYGPIYRVAAPLGSSRIVVTDPKAVVHIFSQDTWNYTHTMASKAAIKNILGKGLLWSDGDRHRMQRKALTPAFSNAAIRRLTSVFYDSAYKVKTAWDGIIESGPNDSAIIDVEDWMNHVSLDTIGIAGFSHDFGTLLGKHAPVADAFDQLGHVKPSVSVVTMLALSTVVPWVTNIPTERHVLLHHLNQSMEDIASELLENTRREAEGSAAKIDNSIIGLLIKAEKMEGGMQMTHEEVMAQMKLLILAGYETTSSMHPFSILCNIA
;
A
#
# COMPACT_ATOMS: atom_id res chain seq x y z
N MET A 1 -9.50 -33.95 -63.68
CA MET A 1 -8.98 -34.19 -62.31
C MET A 1 -8.36 -32.89 -61.81
N LEU A 2 -9.14 -32.02 -61.17
CA LEU A 2 -8.64 -30.88 -60.41
C LEU A 2 -9.08 -31.11 -58.97
N SER A 3 -8.19 -31.70 -58.18
CA SER A 3 -8.38 -31.87 -56.74
C SER A 3 -8.18 -30.52 -56.08
N THR A 4 -9.28 -29.89 -55.68
CA THR A 4 -9.26 -28.74 -54.77
C THR A 4 -8.75 -29.22 -53.41
N VAL A 5 -7.48 -28.90 -53.12
CA VAL A 5 -6.92 -29.04 -51.77
C VAL A 5 -7.62 -28.01 -50.89
N GLY A 6 -8.67 -28.45 -50.19
CA GLY A 6 -9.35 -27.63 -49.19
C GLY A 6 -8.40 -27.41 -48.01
N ILE A 7 -7.91 -26.19 -47.86
CA ILE A 7 -7.14 -25.78 -46.69
C ILE A 7 -8.15 -25.49 -45.57
N PRO A 8 -8.11 -26.20 -44.42
CA PRO A 8 -9.04 -25.96 -43.34
C PRO A 8 -8.53 -24.80 -42.48
N TRP A 9 -8.81 -23.56 -42.88
CA TRP A 9 -8.64 -22.40 -41.98
C TRP A 9 -9.87 -22.26 -41.08
N HIS A 10 -10.07 -23.23 -40.19
CA HIS A 10 -10.86 -22.98 -39.00
C HIS A 10 -9.89 -22.49 -37.92
N LEU A 11 -9.45 -21.23 -38.04
CA LEU A 11 -8.79 -20.55 -36.92
C LEU A 11 -9.79 -20.55 -35.78
N SER A 12 -9.53 -21.41 -34.79
CA SER A 12 -10.36 -21.43 -33.60
C SER A 12 -10.21 -20.09 -32.88
N VAL A 13 -11.22 -19.70 -32.11
CA VAL A 13 -11.14 -18.47 -31.29
C VAL A 13 -9.91 -18.51 -30.37
N LEU A 14 -9.49 -19.71 -29.95
CA LEU A 14 -8.28 -19.92 -29.15
C LEU A 14 -6.99 -19.60 -29.92
N ASP A 15 -6.90 -19.98 -31.20
CA ASP A 15 -5.75 -19.67 -32.05
C ASP A 15 -5.63 -18.16 -32.28
N ALA A 16 -6.76 -17.48 -32.52
CA ALA A 16 -6.80 -16.02 -32.66
C ALA A 16 -6.36 -15.30 -31.37
N LEU A 17 -6.84 -15.75 -30.20
CA LEU A 17 -6.40 -15.23 -28.90
C LEU A 17 -4.90 -15.49 -28.65
N GLY A 18 -4.40 -16.67 -29.03
CA GLY A 18 -2.99 -17.02 -28.95
C GLY A 18 -2.11 -16.09 -29.79
N ILE A 19 -2.49 -15.83 -31.04
CA ILE A 19 -1.77 -14.92 -31.94
C ILE A 19 -1.77 -13.49 -31.38
N ILE A 20 -2.92 -13.00 -30.88
CA ILE A 20 -3.00 -11.66 -30.27
C ILE A 20 -2.08 -11.57 -29.04
N ALA A 21 -2.06 -12.59 -28.19
CA ALA A 21 -1.18 -12.62 -27.01
C ALA A 21 0.30 -12.60 -27.40
N VAL A 22 0.69 -13.37 -28.44
CA VAL A 22 2.07 -13.41 -28.95
C VAL A 22 2.48 -12.07 -29.56
N ILE A 23 1.63 -11.47 -30.40
CA ILE A 23 1.89 -10.14 -30.99
C ILE A 23 2.04 -9.09 -29.90
N TRP A 24 1.14 -9.10 -28.92
CA TRP A 24 1.19 -8.16 -27.80
C TRP A 24 2.45 -8.35 -26.94
N LEU A 25 2.86 -9.59 -26.68
CA LEU A 25 4.09 -9.89 -25.96
C LEU A 25 5.33 -9.44 -26.74
N ALA A 26 5.36 -9.68 -28.05
CA ALA A 26 6.43 -9.23 -28.93
C ALA A 26 6.53 -7.70 -28.96
N LEU A 27 5.40 -6.99 -29.07
CA LEU A 27 5.36 -5.53 -29.00
C LEU A 27 5.89 -5.00 -27.66
N ARG A 28 5.54 -5.65 -26.54
CA ARG A 28 6.05 -5.30 -25.21
C ARG A 28 7.56 -5.52 -25.09
N ILE A 29 8.07 -6.63 -25.61
CA ILE A 29 9.52 -6.90 -25.63
C ILE A 29 10.24 -5.84 -26.47
N VAL A 30 9.72 -5.53 -27.67
CA VAL A 30 10.30 -4.49 -28.55
C VAL A 30 10.28 -3.11 -27.89
N GLU A 31 9.18 -2.74 -27.23
CA GLU A 31 9.07 -1.48 -26.48
C GLU A 31 10.13 -1.41 -25.38
N ASN A 32 10.30 -2.49 -24.63
CA ASN A 32 11.23 -2.57 -23.52
C ASN A 32 12.70 -2.54 -24.00
N VAL A 33 13.02 -3.24 -25.09
CA VAL A 33 14.34 -3.17 -25.75
C VAL A 33 14.60 -1.76 -26.30
N ARG A 34 13.61 -1.12 -26.93
CA ARG A 34 13.74 0.26 -27.42
C ARG A 34 13.98 1.25 -26.27
N ARG A 35 13.29 1.11 -25.15
CA ARG A 35 13.53 1.91 -23.93
C ARG A 35 14.94 1.70 -23.39
N ARG A 36 15.42 0.45 -23.37
CA ARG A 36 16.80 0.12 -22.96
C ARG A 36 17.85 0.77 -23.86
N LEU A 37 17.61 0.84 -25.17
CA LEU A 37 18.54 1.44 -26.13
C LEU A 37 18.52 2.98 -26.12
N ARG A 38 17.39 3.60 -25.77
CA ARG A 38 17.25 5.06 -25.70
C ARG A 38 17.71 5.68 -24.38
N THR A 39 17.82 4.90 -23.32
CA THR A 39 18.18 5.41 -21.98
C THR A 39 19.68 5.27 -21.74
N THR A 40 20.24 6.18 -20.95
CA THR A 40 21.66 6.17 -20.59
C THR A 40 22.05 4.84 -19.95
N SER A 41 23.23 4.32 -20.30
CA SER A 41 23.78 3.10 -19.72
C SER A 41 24.25 3.34 -18.28
N LEU A 42 23.37 3.10 -17.32
CA LEU A 42 23.65 2.96 -15.89
C LEU A 42 24.21 1.57 -15.57
N ARG A 43 25.17 1.54 -14.64
CA ARG A 43 25.71 0.33 -14.02
C ARG A 43 24.67 -0.31 -13.09
N GLY A 44 24.88 -1.56 -12.73
CA GLY A 44 24.02 -2.28 -11.80
C GLY A 44 24.40 -3.76 -11.69
N PRO A 45 23.77 -4.49 -10.76
CA PRO A 45 24.08 -5.89 -10.53
C PRO A 45 23.93 -6.72 -11.82
N PRO A 46 24.76 -7.76 -12.01
CA PRO A 46 24.61 -8.66 -13.14
C PRO A 46 23.20 -9.23 -13.15
N ASN A 47 22.65 -9.45 -14.34
CA ASN A 47 21.33 -10.07 -14.49
C ASN A 47 21.49 -11.59 -14.63
N PRO A 48 21.32 -12.37 -13.55
CA PRO A 48 21.41 -13.82 -13.62
C PRO A 48 20.29 -14.48 -14.44
N SER A 49 19.11 -13.87 -14.60
CA SER A 49 18.09 -14.41 -15.51
C SER A 49 17.18 -13.36 -16.15
N LEU A 50 16.96 -13.47 -17.46
CA LEU A 50 16.07 -12.55 -18.20
C LEU A 50 14.62 -12.60 -17.70
N LEU A 51 14.17 -13.78 -17.24
CA LEU A 51 12.81 -14.01 -16.78
C LEU A 51 12.58 -13.47 -15.37
N TRP A 52 13.52 -13.66 -14.43
CA TRP A 52 13.32 -13.31 -13.01
C TRP A 52 14.07 -12.06 -12.56
N GLY A 53 14.98 -11.53 -13.39
CA GLY A 53 15.81 -10.39 -13.02
C GLY A 53 16.65 -10.68 -11.77
N VAL A 54 16.76 -9.70 -10.89
CA VAL A 54 17.52 -9.80 -9.62
C VAL A 54 16.67 -10.40 -8.48
N VAL A 55 15.40 -10.74 -8.73
CA VAL A 55 14.45 -11.12 -7.66
C VAL A 55 14.89 -12.39 -6.90
N HIS A 56 15.60 -13.31 -7.54
CA HIS A 56 16.12 -14.52 -6.88
C HIS A 56 17.47 -14.31 -6.18
N LEU A 57 18.14 -13.16 -6.40
CA LEU A 57 19.34 -12.78 -5.65
C LEU A 57 19.02 -12.23 -4.26
N ILE A 58 17.74 -11.94 -4.00
CA ILE A 58 17.25 -11.59 -2.66
C ILE A 58 16.42 -12.78 -2.18
N PRO A 59 17.01 -13.74 -1.43
CA PRO A 59 16.28 -14.87 -0.90
C PRO A 59 15.09 -14.37 -0.06
N PRO A 60 13.86 -14.85 -0.29
CA PRO A 60 12.69 -14.44 0.49
C PRO A 60 12.86 -14.69 2.00
N GLU A 61 13.74 -15.64 2.35
CA GLU A 61 14.06 -16.05 3.72
C GLU A 61 14.90 -15.01 4.47
N THR A 62 15.75 -14.25 3.79
CA THR A 62 16.68 -13.31 4.45
C THR A 62 16.01 -12.01 4.90
N ARG A 63 14.85 -11.64 4.34
CA ARG A 63 14.10 -10.39 4.60
C ARG A 63 14.92 -9.08 4.54
N GLN A 64 16.23 -9.13 4.25
CA GLN A 64 17.15 -8.00 4.17
C GLN A 64 17.19 -7.42 2.74
N THR A 65 16.05 -6.97 2.24
CA THR A 65 15.99 -6.22 0.97
C THR A 65 16.84 -4.94 1.06
N GLY A 66 16.84 -4.27 2.21
CA GLY A 66 17.61 -3.05 2.45
C GLY A 66 19.12 -3.24 2.31
N GLY A 67 19.68 -4.29 2.93
CA GLY A 67 21.12 -4.56 2.88
C GLY A 67 21.64 -4.77 1.45
N ALA A 68 20.93 -5.55 0.64
CA ALA A 68 21.28 -5.76 -0.77
C ALA A 68 21.28 -4.44 -1.57
N HIS A 69 20.30 -3.57 -1.34
CA HIS A 69 20.25 -2.26 -1.99
C HIS A 69 21.36 -1.30 -1.54
N GLU A 70 21.79 -1.39 -0.28
CA GLU A 70 22.92 -0.61 0.26
C GLU A 70 24.25 -1.07 -0.34
N GLU A 71 24.48 -2.38 -0.44
CA GLU A 71 25.66 -2.95 -1.09
C GLU A 71 25.76 -2.53 -2.56
N TRP A 72 24.65 -2.61 -3.31
CA TRP A 72 24.62 -2.15 -4.70
C TRP A 72 24.81 -0.64 -4.83
N ALA A 73 24.31 0.16 -3.89
CA ALA A 73 24.57 1.60 -3.89
C ALA A 73 26.07 1.89 -3.65
N ARG A 74 26.73 1.11 -2.80
CA ARG A 74 28.17 1.22 -2.53
C ARG A 74 29.02 0.80 -3.74
N GLU A 75 28.60 -0.23 -4.47
CA GLU A 75 29.34 -0.78 -5.62
C GLU A 75 29.11 0.01 -6.92
N TYR A 76 27.84 0.29 -7.26
CA TYR A 76 27.46 0.89 -8.55
C TYR A 76 27.26 2.41 -8.48
N GLY A 77 27.29 2.98 -7.28
CA GLY A 77 27.10 4.40 -7.03
C GLY A 77 25.64 4.77 -6.76
N PRO A 78 25.35 6.08 -6.65
CA PRO A 78 24.07 6.56 -6.12
C PRO A 78 22.90 6.47 -7.11
N ILE A 79 23.16 6.11 -8.37
CA ILE A 79 22.13 5.84 -9.38
C ILE A 79 22.54 4.59 -10.13
N TYR A 80 21.74 3.54 -9.98
CA TYR A 80 22.02 2.24 -10.60
C TYR A 80 20.75 1.59 -11.13
N ARG A 81 20.94 0.63 -12.02
CA ARG A 81 19.86 -0.09 -12.69
C ARG A 81 19.76 -1.52 -12.18
N VAL A 82 18.60 -1.91 -11.72
CA VAL A 82 18.31 -3.28 -11.29
C VAL A 82 17.48 -3.96 -12.37
N ALA A 83 17.89 -5.15 -12.81
CA ALA A 83 17.09 -5.95 -13.72
C ALA A 83 15.85 -6.48 -13.00
N ALA A 84 14.69 -6.24 -13.60
CA ALA A 84 13.40 -6.73 -13.13
C ALA A 84 12.90 -7.85 -14.06
N PRO A 85 11.87 -8.60 -13.65
CA PRO A 85 11.37 -9.73 -14.43
C PRO A 85 10.97 -9.37 -15.88
N LEU A 86 10.96 -10.37 -16.75
CA LEU A 86 10.56 -10.25 -18.17
C LEU A 86 11.36 -9.20 -18.95
N GLY A 87 12.65 -9.09 -18.64
CA GLY A 87 13.58 -8.15 -19.27
C GLY A 87 13.32 -6.68 -18.92
N SER A 88 12.40 -6.38 -17.98
CA SER A 88 12.18 -5.02 -17.50
C SER A 88 13.36 -4.56 -16.63
N SER A 89 13.43 -3.25 -16.35
CA SER A 89 14.45 -2.72 -15.45
C SER A 89 13.88 -1.63 -14.59
N ARG A 90 14.42 -1.50 -13.38
CA ARG A 90 14.12 -0.44 -12.42
C ARG A 90 15.38 0.39 -12.22
N ILE A 91 15.21 1.69 -12.10
CA ILE A 91 16.31 2.59 -11.75
C ILE A 91 16.14 2.91 -10.27
N VAL A 92 17.20 2.65 -9.50
CA VAL A 92 17.26 3.01 -8.09
C VAL A 92 18.06 4.29 -7.99
N VAL A 93 17.49 5.27 -7.30
CA VAL A 93 18.06 6.60 -7.11
C VAL A 93 18.23 6.82 -5.62
N THR A 94 19.47 6.96 -5.17
CA THR A 94 19.84 7.30 -3.79
C THR A 94 20.54 8.65 -3.68
N ASP A 95 20.82 9.32 -4.82
CA ASP A 95 21.36 10.68 -4.82
C ASP A 95 20.32 11.71 -4.32
N PRO A 96 20.62 12.52 -3.28
CA PRO A 96 19.67 13.48 -2.74
C PRO A 96 19.19 14.54 -3.74
N LYS A 97 20.03 15.00 -4.68
CA LYS A 97 19.64 16.01 -5.67
C LYS A 97 18.67 15.43 -6.69
N ALA A 98 18.93 14.20 -7.14
CA ALA A 98 18.03 13.48 -8.03
C ALA A 98 16.69 13.15 -7.35
N VAL A 99 16.71 12.76 -6.08
CA VAL A 99 15.49 12.56 -5.27
C VAL A 99 14.67 13.85 -5.18
N VAL A 100 15.30 14.99 -4.88
CA VAL A 100 14.61 16.30 -4.86
C VAL A 100 14.01 16.64 -6.22
N HIS A 101 14.72 16.37 -7.31
CA HIS A 101 14.19 16.59 -8.65
C HIS A 101 12.93 15.76 -8.91
N ILE A 102 12.96 14.47 -8.60
CA ILE A 102 11.84 13.53 -8.81
C ILE A 102 10.63 13.89 -7.94
N PHE A 103 10.83 14.12 -6.64
CA PHE A 103 9.72 14.28 -5.69
C PHE A 103 9.23 15.72 -5.52
N SER A 104 10.02 16.73 -5.91
CA SER A 104 9.67 18.14 -5.67
C SER A 104 9.63 19.02 -6.94
N GLN A 105 10.43 18.73 -7.97
CA GLN A 105 10.53 19.62 -9.14
C GLN A 105 9.67 19.14 -10.31
N ASP A 106 9.68 17.84 -10.61
CA ASP A 106 8.99 17.26 -11.76
C ASP A 106 7.95 16.21 -11.35
N THR A 107 7.00 16.62 -10.52
CA THR A 107 5.97 15.71 -9.94
C THR A 107 4.96 15.18 -10.94
N TRP A 108 4.96 15.68 -12.20
CA TRP A 108 3.95 15.32 -13.21
C TRP A 108 4.42 14.20 -14.14
N ASN A 109 5.72 14.09 -14.38
CA ASN A 109 6.26 13.06 -15.27
C ASN A 109 6.48 11.73 -14.55
N TYR A 110 6.71 11.74 -13.23
CA TYR A 110 6.90 10.53 -12.43
C TYR A 110 5.57 10.06 -11.84
N THR A 111 4.88 9.19 -12.58
CA THR A 111 3.58 8.62 -12.18
C THR A 111 3.68 7.15 -11.80
N HIS A 112 2.66 6.66 -11.09
CA HIS A 112 2.61 5.25 -10.68
C HIS A 112 2.51 4.33 -11.90
N THR A 113 3.23 3.21 -11.87
CA THR A 113 3.12 2.19 -12.92
C THR A 113 1.71 1.58 -12.94
N MET A 114 1.28 1.08 -14.10
CA MET A 114 -0.03 0.42 -14.22
C MET A 114 -0.20 -0.75 -13.26
N ALA A 115 0.86 -1.52 -13.03
CA ALA A 115 0.85 -2.63 -12.07
C ALA A 115 0.67 -2.12 -10.63
N SER A 116 1.40 -1.07 -10.24
CA SER A 116 1.23 -0.42 -8.93
C SER A 116 -0.18 0.12 -8.75
N LYS A 117 -0.73 0.80 -9.76
CA LYS A 117 -2.11 1.30 -9.74
C LYS A 117 -3.15 0.19 -9.62
N ALA A 118 -2.97 -0.92 -10.32
CA ALA A 118 -3.86 -2.07 -10.22
C ALA A 118 -3.83 -2.66 -8.80
N ALA A 119 -2.64 -2.85 -8.23
CA ALA A 119 -2.47 -3.35 -6.87
C ALA A 119 -3.13 -2.42 -5.83
N ILE A 120 -2.85 -1.11 -5.91
CA ILE A 120 -3.44 -0.12 -5.00
C ILE A 120 -4.97 -0.10 -5.14
N LYS A 121 -5.49 -0.12 -6.38
CA LYS A 121 -6.94 -0.11 -6.63
C LYS A 121 -7.62 -1.34 -6.02
N ASN A 122 -7.00 -2.51 -6.12
CA ASN A 122 -7.57 -3.76 -5.61
C ASN A 122 -7.65 -3.78 -4.07
N ILE A 123 -6.73 -3.09 -3.38
CA ILE A 123 -6.68 -3.08 -1.90
C ILE A 123 -7.45 -1.89 -1.32
N LEU A 124 -7.31 -0.71 -1.92
CA LEU A 124 -7.80 0.55 -1.35
C LEU A 124 -8.88 1.23 -2.20
N GLY A 125 -8.99 0.90 -3.49
CA GLY A 125 -9.82 1.64 -4.43
C GLY A 125 -9.11 2.87 -5.01
N LYS A 126 -9.88 3.80 -5.58
CA LYS A 126 -9.36 5.00 -6.28
C LYS A 126 -9.10 6.18 -5.31
N GLY A 127 -8.36 5.90 -4.24
CA GLY A 127 -8.02 6.89 -3.22
C GLY A 127 -6.82 7.77 -3.59
N LEU A 128 -6.31 8.52 -2.61
CA LEU A 128 -5.21 9.47 -2.80
C LEU A 128 -3.94 8.78 -3.28
N LEU A 129 -3.66 7.57 -2.78
CA LEU A 129 -2.50 6.78 -3.19
C LEU A 129 -2.57 6.27 -4.65
N TRP A 130 -3.77 6.21 -5.23
CA TRP A 130 -3.99 5.72 -6.60
C TRP A 130 -4.00 6.85 -7.63
N SER A 131 -4.49 8.02 -7.25
CA SER A 131 -4.70 9.15 -8.14
C SER A 131 -3.39 9.85 -8.48
N ASP A 132 -3.31 10.41 -9.69
CA ASP A 132 -2.19 11.26 -10.13
C ASP A 132 -2.73 12.63 -10.59
N GLY A 133 -1.81 13.60 -10.72
CA GLY A 133 -2.08 14.89 -11.33
C GLY A 133 -3.19 15.70 -10.66
N ASP A 134 -4.12 16.26 -11.45
CA ASP A 134 -5.18 17.13 -10.94
C ASP A 134 -6.13 16.42 -9.97
N ARG A 135 -6.45 15.14 -10.22
CA ARG A 135 -7.31 14.36 -9.32
C ARG A 135 -6.63 14.16 -7.97
N HIS A 136 -5.34 13.83 -7.96
CA HIS A 136 -4.54 13.76 -6.73
C HIS A 136 -4.48 15.10 -6.00
N ARG A 137 -4.20 16.20 -6.72
CA ARG A 137 -4.15 17.55 -6.15
C ARG A 137 -5.45 17.93 -5.46
N MET A 138 -6.57 17.64 -6.10
CA MET A 138 -7.91 17.87 -5.55
C MET A 138 -8.16 17.03 -4.29
N GLN A 139 -7.88 15.71 -4.35
CA GLN A 139 -8.08 14.81 -3.22
C GLN A 139 -7.22 15.23 -2.01
N ARG A 140 -5.97 15.61 -2.25
CA ARG A 140 -5.06 16.13 -1.22
C ARG A 140 -5.57 17.42 -0.60
N LYS A 141 -6.09 18.35 -1.42
CA LYS A 141 -6.62 19.63 -0.95
C LYS A 141 -7.81 19.43 0.00
N ALA A 142 -8.68 18.46 -0.27
CA ALA A 142 -9.82 18.15 0.59
C ALA A 142 -9.40 17.61 1.97
N LEU A 143 -8.34 16.80 2.03
CA LEU A 143 -7.86 16.17 3.27
C LEU A 143 -6.91 17.06 4.10
N THR A 144 -6.18 17.97 3.45
CA THR A 144 -5.15 18.82 4.10
C THR A 144 -5.60 19.51 5.40
N PRO A 145 -6.82 20.07 5.53
CA PRO A 145 -7.27 20.71 6.77
C PRO A 145 -7.26 19.77 7.99
N ALA A 146 -7.52 18.48 7.79
CA ALA A 146 -7.52 17.46 8.84
C ALA A 146 -6.13 17.23 9.44
N PHE A 147 -5.08 17.58 8.69
CA PHE A 147 -3.67 17.45 9.09
C PHE A 147 -3.03 18.80 9.40
N SER A 148 -3.83 19.83 9.71
CA SER A 148 -3.32 21.13 10.12
C SER A 148 -2.71 21.07 11.53
N ASN A 149 -1.78 21.97 11.85
CA ASN A 149 -1.20 22.07 13.19
C ASN A 149 -2.26 22.21 14.30
N ALA A 150 -3.36 22.91 14.01
CA ALA A 150 -4.47 23.05 14.94
C ALA A 150 -5.23 21.74 15.16
N ALA A 151 -5.45 20.95 14.09
CA ALA A 151 -6.05 19.63 14.18
C ALA A 151 -5.15 18.66 14.97
N ILE A 152 -3.85 18.62 14.64
CA ILE A 152 -2.87 17.74 15.31
C ILE A 152 -2.80 18.02 16.82
N ARG A 153 -2.82 19.30 17.23
CA ARG A 153 -2.82 19.66 18.67
C ARG A 153 -4.05 19.15 19.42
N ARG A 154 -5.18 18.95 18.75
CA ARG A 154 -6.39 18.39 19.38
C ARG A 154 -6.27 16.88 19.59
N LEU A 155 -5.41 16.21 18.80
CA LEU A 155 -5.17 14.77 18.92
C LEU A 155 -4.18 14.44 20.04
N THR A 156 -3.47 15.43 20.60
CA THR A 156 -2.48 15.24 21.66
C THR A 156 -3.05 14.48 22.85
N SER A 157 -4.27 14.79 23.31
CA SER A 157 -4.89 14.06 24.42
C SER A 157 -5.15 12.59 24.08
N VAL A 158 -5.55 12.29 22.84
CA VAL A 158 -5.77 10.90 22.38
C VAL A 158 -4.49 10.08 22.50
N PHE A 159 -3.35 10.65 22.08
CA PHE A 159 -2.06 9.96 22.19
C PHE A 159 -1.65 9.74 23.66
N TYR A 160 -1.87 10.72 24.54
CA TYR A 160 -1.60 10.55 25.97
C TYR A 160 -2.50 9.48 26.59
N ASP A 161 -3.80 9.48 26.28
CA ASP A 161 -4.74 8.49 26.80
C ASP A 161 -4.34 7.07 26.38
N SER A 162 -3.98 6.86 25.10
CA SER A 162 -3.45 5.58 24.63
C SER A 162 -2.18 5.17 25.38
N ALA A 163 -1.24 6.09 25.59
CA ALA A 163 0.00 5.82 26.34
C ALA A 163 -0.28 5.43 27.81
N TYR A 164 -1.20 6.12 28.48
CA TYR A 164 -1.59 5.80 29.85
C TYR A 164 -2.33 4.46 29.96
N LYS A 165 -3.17 4.10 28.97
CA LYS A 165 -3.82 2.78 28.89
C LYS A 165 -2.76 1.66 28.82
N VAL A 166 -1.77 1.81 27.94
CA VAL A 166 -0.66 0.84 27.80
C VAL A 166 0.14 0.75 29.08
N LYS A 167 0.57 1.88 29.65
CA LYS A 167 1.33 1.93 30.91
C LYS A 167 0.59 1.19 32.02
N THR A 168 -0.70 1.47 32.19
CA THR A 168 -1.53 0.82 33.22
C THR A 168 -1.65 -0.68 32.98
N ALA A 169 -1.79 -1.12 31.73
CA ALA A 169 -1.86 -2.53 31.40
C ALA A 169 -0.52 -3.23 31.66
N TRP A 170 0.59 -2.62 31.27
CA TRP A 170 1.94 -3.17 31.48
C TRP A 170 2.29 -3.25 32.96
N ASP A 171 1.98 -2.22 33.76
CA ASP A 171 2.16 -2.26 35.21
C ASP A 171 1.42 -3.47 35.82
N GLY A 172 0.16 -3.71 35.43
CA GLY A 172 -0.60 -4.86 35.91
C GLY A 172 -0.03 -6.21 35.50
N ILE A 173 0.57 -6.31 34.30
CA ILE A 173 1.24 -7.54 33.83
C ILE A 173 2.53 -7.78 34.62
N ILE A 174 3.31 -6.72 34.89
CA ILE A 174 4.56 -6.79 35.63
C ILE A 174 4.28 -7.19 37.10
N GLU A 175 3.33 -6.52 37.75
CA GLU A 175 2.94 -6.77 39.15
C GLU A 175 2.37 -8.18 39.36
N SER A 176 1.71 -8.75 38.35
CA SER A 176 1.19 -10.13 38.39
C SER A 176 2.22 -11.19 38.00
N GLY A 177 3.39 -10.77 37.49
CA GLY A 177 4.47 -11.64 37.07
C GLY A 177 5.34 -12.15 38.21
N PRO A 178 6.05 -13.28 38.02
CA PRO A 178 7.03 -13.74 38.99
C PRO A 178 8.18 -12.72 39.15
N ASN A 179 8.50 -12.39 40.40
CA ASN A 179 9.51 -11.38 40.78
C ASN A 179 9.23 -9.96 40.24
N ASP A 180 7.96 -9.56 40.08
CA ASP A 180 7.61 -8.23 39.59
C ASP A 180 8.24 -7.96 38.20
N SER A 181 8.18 -8.98 37.33
CA SER A 181 8.80 -8.97 36.02
C SER A 181 7.96 -9.76 35.01
N ALA A 182 7.93 -9.26 33.77
CA ALA A 182 7.19 -9.88 32.68
C ALA A 182 7.92 -9.72 31.33
N ILE A 183 7.71 -10.69 30.44
CA ILE A 183 8.10 -10.59 29.04
C ILE A 183 6.90 -10.03 28.29
N ILE A 184 7.08 -8.89 27.61
CA ILE A 184 6.03 -8.17 26.90
C ILE A 184 6.34 -8.18 25.40
N ASP A 185 5.37 -8.62 24.61
CA ASP A 185 5.43 -8.48 23.15
C ASP A 185 5.10 -7.05 22.73
N VAL A 186 6.13 -6.24 22.52
CA VAL A 186 5.96 -4.83 22.17
C VAL A 186 5.32 -4.67 20.79
N GLU A 187 5.51 -5.61 19.86
CA GLU A 187 4.96 -5.52 18.50
C GLU A 187 3.42 -5.57 18.55
N ASP A 188 2.87 -6.56 19.26
CA ASP A 188 1.43 -6.73 19.45
C ASP A 188 0.79 -5.52 20.15
N TRP A 189 1.40 -5.03 21.24
CA TRP A 189 0.92 -3.83 21.93
C TRP A 189 0.93 -2.60 21.02
N MET A 190 1.95 -2.42 20.17
CA MET A 190 2.01 -1.27 19.27
C MET A 190 1.02 -1.37 18.11
N ASN A 191 0.66 -2.58 17.66
CA ASN A 191 -0.47 -2.80 16.75
C ASN A 191 -1.77 -2.27 17.37
N HIS A 192 -2.07 -2.66 18.61
CA HIS A 192 -3.27 -2.20 19.33
C HIS A 192 -3.28 -0.68 19.55
N VAL A 193 -2.16 -0.09 19.98
CA VAL A 193 -2.04 1.37 20.13
C VAL A 193 -2.32 2.08 18.81
N SER A 194 -1.74 1.59 17.72
CA SER A 194 -1.87 2.21 16.41
C SER A 194 -3.31 2.19 15.92
N LEU A 195 -4.01 1.05 16.09
CA LEU A 195 -5.40 0.90 15.66
C LEU A 195 -6.37 1.76 16.48
N ASP A 196 -6.27 1.71 17.81
CA ASP A 196 -7.14 2.52 18.69
C ASP A 196 -6.89 4.01 18.47
N THR A 197 -5.63 4.41 18.30
CA THR A 197 -5.27 5.81 18.09
C THR A 197 -5.77 6.33 16.75
N ILE A 198 -5.60 5.60 15.64
CA ILE A 198 -6.14 6.03 14.35
C ILE A 198 -7.67 6.01 14.34
N GLY A 199 -8.29 5.05 15.04
CA GLY A 199 -9.73 5.00 15.26
C GLY A 199 -10.25 6.27 15.93
N ILE A 200 -9.69 6.62 17.08
CA ILE A 200 -10.17 7.77 17.87
C ILE A 200 -9.78 9.08 17.18
N ALA A 201 -8.54 9.22 16.72
CA ALA A 201 -8.03 10.45 16.14
C ALA A 201 -8.60 10.74 14.74
N GLY A 202 -8.72 9.72 13.91
CA GLY A 202 -9.19 9.87 12.53
C GLY A 202 -10.71 9.81 12.40
N PHE A 203 -11.34 8.93 13.18
CA PHE A 203 -12.74 8.54 12.98
C PHE A 203 -13.62 8.75 14.22
N SER A 204 -13.08 9.31 15.31
CA SER A 204 -13.78 9.46 16.59
C SER A 204 -14.35 8.13 17.13
N HIS A 205 -13.69 7.01 16.83
CA HIS A 205 -14.16 5.68 17.17
C HIS A 205 -13.13 4.89 17.95
N ASP A 206 -13.51 4.39 19.12
CA ASP A 206 -12.65 3.54 19.95
C ASP A 206 -12.92 2.07 19.61
N PHE A 207 -11.98 1.43 18.90
CA PHE A 207 -12.04 -0.01 18.62
C PHE A 207 -11.90 -0.84 19.92
N GLY A 208 -11.31 -0.26 20.97
CA GLY A 208 -11.12 -0.86 22.27
C GLY A 208 -10.17 -2.05 22.25
N THR A 209 -9.24 -2.09 21.30
CA THR A 209 -8.30 -3.21 21.18
C THR A 209 -7.31 -3.26 22.33
N LEU A 210 -6.96 -2.10 22.91
CA LEU A 210 -6.20 -2.02 24.17
C LEU A 210 -6.94 -2.59 25.40
N LEU A 211 -8.26 -2.79 25.30
CA LEU A 211 -9.09 -3.39 26.35
C LEU A 211 -9.38 -4.89 26.08
N GLY A 212 -8.68 -5.49 25.12
CA GLY A 212 -8.85 -6.90 24.74
C GLY A 212 -10.01 -7.15 23.77
N LYS A 213 -10.58 -6.10 23.16
CA LYS A 213 -11.51 -6.31 22.04
C LYS A 213 -10.76 -6.70 20.79
N HIS A 214 -11.39 -7.58 20.04
CA HIS A 214 -10.82 -8.09 18.81
C HIS A 214 -11.28 -7.26 17.62
N ALA A 215 -10.35 -6.76 16.81
CA ALA A 215 -10.64 -5.99 15.61
C ALA A 215 -10.42 -6.86 14.35
N PRO A 216 -11.45 -7.10 13.51
CA PRO A 216 -11.31 -7.91 12.29
C PRO A 216 -10.23 -7.41 11.32
N VAL A 217 -9.95 -6.10 11.34
CA VAL A 217 -8.89 -5.51 10.53
C VAL A 217 -7.50 -5.90 11.02
N ALA A 218 -7.28 -6.02 12.33
CA ALA A 218 -5.99 -6.47 12.88
C ALA A 218 -5.67 -7.90 12.44
N ASP A 219 -6.65 -8.80 12.45
CA ASP A 219 -6.52 -10.18 11.96
C ASP A 219 -6.19 -10.25 10.48
N ALA A 220 -6.90 -9.48 9.67
CA ALA A 220 -6.66 -9.47 8.23
C ALA A 220 -5.24 -8.96 7.90
N PHE A 221 -4.70 -8.04 8.72
CA PHE A 221 -3.32 -7.60 8.62
C PHE A 221 -2.32 -8.64 9.08
N ASP A 222 -2.55 -9.25 10.25
CA ASP A 222 -1.65 -10.28 10.79
C ASP A 222 -1.53 -11.47 9.83
N GLN A 223 -2.67 -11.93 9.29
CA GLN A 223 -2.70 -12.99 8.28
C GLN A 223 -1.93 -12.60 7.02
N LEU A 224 -2.01 -11.34 6.57
CA LEU A 224 -1.28 -10.85 5.40
C LEU A 224 0.24 -10.79 5.65
N GLY A 225 0.66 -10.39 6.85
CA GLY A 225 2.07 -10.37 7.28
C GLY A 225 2.70 -11.76 7.36
N HIS A 226 1.89 -12.76 7.72
CA HIS A 226 2.28 -14.17 7.78
C HIS A 226 2.37 -14.87 6.42
N VAL A 227 1.83 -14.26 5.34
CA VAL A 227 1.98 -14.80 3.98
C VAL A 227 3.42 -14.64 3.53
N LYS A 228 4.20 -15.71 3.64
CA LYS A 228 5.54 -15.77 3.03
C LYS A 228 5.40 -15.48 1.53
N PRO A 229 6.28 -14.63 0.94
CA PRO A 229 6.29 -14.41 -0.50
C PRO A 229 6.66 -15.72 -1.19
N SER A 230 5.64 -16.50 -1.54
CA SER A 230 5.80 -17.73 -2.28
C SER A 230 6.30 -17.42 -3.69
N VAL A 231 7.01 -18.37 -4.29
CA VAL A 231 7.49 -18.24 -5.67
C VAL A 231 6.32 -17.92 -6.61
N SER A 232 5.12 -18.46 -6.37
CA SER A 232 3.92 -18.16 -7.16
C SER A 232 3.46 -16.71 -7.05
N VAL A 233 3.49 -16.09 -5.86
CA VAL A 233 3.15 -14.67 -5.66
C VAL A 233 4.19 -13.76 -6.30
N VAL A 234 5.48 -14.09 -6.18
CA VAL A 234 6.56 -13.37 -6.84
C VAL A 234 6.43 -13.46 -8.36
N THR A 235 6.07 -14.64 -8.88
CA THR A 235 5.80 -14.89 -10.29
C THR A 235 4.60 -14.11 -10.80
N MET A 236 3.52 -14.06 -10.03
CA MET A 236 2.33 -13.28 -10.34
C MET A 236 2.65 -11.78 -10.40
N LEU A 237 3.41 -11.26 -9.43
CA LEU A 237 3.81 -9.85 -9.39
C LEU A 237 4.81 -9.51 -10.51
N ALA A 238 5.70 -10.44 -10.86
CA ALA A 238 6.56 -10.33 -12.03
C ALA A 238 5.73 -10.24 -13.31
N LEU A 239 4.75 -11.15 -13.46
CA LEU A 239 3.91 -11.23 -14.66
C LEU A 239 2.95 -10.04 -14.78
N SER A 240 2.53 -9.41 -13.67
CA SER A 240 1.67 -8.22 -13.68
C SER A 240 2.31 -7.00 -14.35
N THR A 241 3.64 -6.94 -14.41
CA THR A 241 4.36 -5.86 -15.11
C THR A 241 4.11 -5.88 -16.61
N VAL A 242 3.88 -7.07 -17.17
CA VAL A 242 3.59 -7.26 -18.58
C VAL A 242 2.08 -7.37 -18.74
N VAL A 243 1.44 -8.27 -17.99
CA VAL A 243 0.02 -8.69 -18.08
C VAL A 243 -0.76 -8.21 -16.84
N PRO A 244 -1.35 -7.01 -16.85
CA PRO A 244 -1.92 -6.42 -15.63
C PRO A 244 -3.11 -7.21 -15.04
N TRP A 245 -3.87 -7.94 -15.86
CA TRP A 245 -5.03 -8.72 -15.38
C TRP A 245 -4.64 -9.94 -14.54
N VAL A 246 -3.38 -10.38 -14.57
CA VAL A 246 -2.88 -11.49 -13.74
C VAL A 246 -3.02 -11.16 -12.24
N THR A 247 -3.04 -9.89 -11.86
CA THR A 247 -3.30 -9.50 -10.46
C THR A 247 -4.70 -9.84 -9.97
N ASN A 248 -5.63 -10.09 -10.89
CA ASN A 248 -7.02 -10.42 -10.57
C ASN A 248 -7.26 -11.93 -10.47
N ILE A 249 -6.22 -12.76 -10.65
CA ILE A 249 -6.35 -14.21 -10.48
C ILE A 249 -6.53 -14.51 -8.98
N PRO A 250 -7.57 -15.28 -8.60
CA PRO A 250 -7.82 -15.63 -7.21
C PRO A 250 -6.70 -16.55 -6.70
N THR A 251 -5.79 -15.96 -5.93
CA THR A 251 -4.74 -16.63 -5.16
C THR A 251 -5.07 -16.53 -3.67
N GLU A 252 -4.43 -17.31 -2.80
CA GLU A 252 -4.57 -17.16 -1.34
C GLU A 252 -4.33 -15.71 -0.90
N ARG A 253 -3.29 -15.06 -1.48
CA ARG A 253 -3.02 -13.64 -1.27
C ARG A 253 -4.17 -12.75 -1.76
N HIS A 254 -4.77 -13.05 -2.92
CA HIS A 254 -5.93 -12.28 -3.41
C HIS A 254 -7.12 -12.41 -2.46
N VAL A 255 -7.40 -13.61 -1.94
CA VAL A 255 -8.48 -13.84 -0.97
C VAL A 255 -8.23 -13.06 0.32
N LEU A 256 -7.01 -13.09 0.85
CA LEU A 256 -6.65 -12.31 2.04
C LEU A 256 -6.72 -10.80 1.82
N LEU A 257 -6.22 -10.30 0.68
CA LEU A 257 -6.36 -8.89 0.32
C LEU A 257 -7.82 -8.48 0.12
N HIS A 258 -8.66 -9.38 -0.36
CA HIS A 258 -10.10 -9.15 -0.48
C HIS A 258 -10.78 -9.11 0.89
N HIS A 259 -10.44 -10.04 1.79
CA HIS A 259 -10.93 -10.04 3.17
C HIS A 259 -10.53 -8.75 3.89
N LEU A 260 -9.26 -8.35 3.77
CA LEU A 260 -8.77 -7.08 4.31
C LEU A 260 -9.54 -5.89 3.74
N ASN A 261 -9.74 -5.84 2.42
CA ASN A 261 -10.53 -4.80 1.77
C ASN A 261 -11.96 -4.74 2.31
N GLN A 262 -12.62 -5.89 2.47
CA GLN A 262 -13.96 -6.00 3.03
C GLN A 262 -14.02 -5.53 4.48
N SER A 263 -13.12 -6.01 5.36
CA SER A 263 -13.10 -5.60 6.76
C SER A 263 -12.89 -4.08 6.91
N MET A 264 -12.01 -3.49 6.10
CA MET A 264 -11.83 -2.03 6.10
C MET A 264 -13.05 -1.30 5.52
N GLU A 265 -13.74 -1.87 4.52
CA GLU A 265 -14.96 -1.31 3.95
C GLU A 265 -16.11 -1.30 4.96
N ASP A 266 -16.29 -2.40 5.70
CA ASP A 266 -17.34 -2.55 6.71
C ASP A 266 -17.15 -1.51 7.83
N ILE A 267 -15.92 -1.42 8.37
CA ILE A 267 -15.56 -0.40 9.36
C ILE A 267 -15.77 1.00 8.80
N ALA A 268 -15.25 1.29 7.61
CA ALA A 268 -15.40 2.61 7.01
C ALA A 268 -16.88 2.98 6.79
N SER A 269 -17.71 2.02 6.40
CA SER A 269 -19.13 2.22 6.14
C SER A 269 -19.88 2.52 7.43
N GLU A 270 -19.62 1.76 8.49
CA GLU A 270 -20.19 1.98 9.82
C GLU A 270 -19.83 3.37 10.36
N LEU A 271 -18.55 3.73 10.28
CA LEU A 271 -18.04 5.03 10.74
C LEU A 271 -18.65 6.20 9.96
N LEU A 272 -18.74 6.06 8.64
CA LEU A 272 -19.32 7.08 7.77
C LEU A 272 -20.81 7.28 8.07
N GLU A 273 -21.55 6.20 8.23
CA GLU A 273 -22.99 6.21 8.53
C GLU A 273 -23.27 6.80 9.92
N ASN A 274 -22.52 6.39 10.94
CA ASN A 274 -22.63 6.96 12.29
C ASN A 274 -22.36 8.47 12.28
N THR A 275 -21.32 8.91 11.57
CA THR A 275 -21.00 10.34 11.44
C THR A 275 -22.09 11.11 10.70
N ARG A 276 -22.70 10.51 9.66
CA ARG A 276 -23.82 11.12 8.92
C ARG A 276 -25.03 11.35 9.83
N ARG A 277 -25.37 10.38 10.68
CA ARG A 277 -26.46 10.50 11.67
C ARG A 277 -26.18 11.59 12.70
N GLU A 278 -24.96 11.65 13.20
CA GLU A 278 -24.56 12.69 14.16
C GLU A 278 -24.60 14.11 13.54
N ALA A 279 -24.36 14.22 12.23
CA ALA A 279 -24.42 15.49 11.50
C ALA A 279 -25.81 16.10 11.40
N GLU A 280 -26.85 15.28 11.48
CA GLU A 280 -28.23 15.74 11.46
C GLU A 280 -28.67 16.30 12.84
N GLY A 281 -27.95 15.97 13.92
CA GLY A 281 -28.29 16.39 15.29
C GLY A 281 -27.42 17.51 15.89
N SER A 282 -26.18 17.72 15.43
CA SER A 282 -25.28 18.76 15.96
C SER A 282 -24.16 19.15 14.99
N ALA A 283 -24.40 20.17 14.18
CA ALA A 283 -23.49 20.64 13.12
C ALA A 283 -22.09 21.12 13.61
N ALA A 284 -21.94 21.48 14.89
CA ALA A 284 -20.72 22.14 15.39
C ALA A 284 -19.52 21.22 15.69
N LYS A 285 -19.73 19.89 15.84
CA LYS A 285 -18.66 18.95 16.23
C LYS A 285 -17.94 18.28 15.04
N ILE A 286 -18.48 18.43 13.83
CA ILE A 286 -18.14 17.62 12.65
C ILE A 286 -17.20 18.33 11.69
N ASP A 287 -17.08 19.66 11.78
CA ASP A 287 -16.34 20.47 10.81
C ASP A 287 -14.82 20.18 10.74
N ASN A 288 -14.24 19.45 11.70
CA ASN A 288 -12.81 19.18 11.76
C ASN A 288 -12.41 17.70 11.87
N SER A 289 -13.35 16.74 11.86
CA SER A 289 -12.98 15.32 11.76
C SER A 289 -12.65 14.97 10.31
N ILE A 290 -11.82 13.95 10.10
CA ILE A 290 -11.47 13.50 8.74
C ILE A 290 -12.74 13.09 7.99
N ILE A 291 -13.63 12.33 8.64
CA ILE A 291 -14.90 11.90 8.04
C ILE A 291 -15.77 13.10 7.68
N GLY A 292 -15.86 14.11 8.56
CA GLY A 292 -16.63 15.33 8.28
C GLY A 292 -16.14 16.09 7.06
N LEU A 293 -14.81 16.19 6.90
CA LEU A 293 -14.19 16.80 5.71
C LEU A 293 -14.45 15.98 4.44
N LEU A 294 -14.44 14.66 4.53
CA LEU A 294 -14.77 13.77 3.41
C LEU A 294 -16.25 13.89 3.00
N ILE A 295 -17.19 13.90 3.97
CA ILE A 295 -18.61 14.15 3.71
C ILE A 295 -18.81 15.52 3.04
N LYS A 296 -18.08 16.55 3.50
CA LYS A 296 -18.14 17.87 2.89
C LYS A 296 -17.63 17.88 1.45
N ALA A 297 -16.55 17.15 1.17
CA ALA A 297 -15.99 17.01 -0.18
C ALA A 297 -16.90 16.19 -1.12
N GLU A 298 -17.68 15.25 -0.58
CA GLU A 298 -18.73 14.53 -1.32
C GLU A 298 -19.90 15.44 -1.71
N LYS A 299 -20.26 16.38 -0.82
CA LYS A 299 -21.34 17.36 -1.02
C LYS A 299 -20.95 18.59 -1.85
N MET A 300 -19.68 18.73 -2.24
CA MET A 300 -19.23 19.85 -3.08
C MET A 300 -19.81 19.74 -4.49
N GLU A 301 -20.24 20.86 -5.06
CA GLU A 301 -20.69 20.93 -6.46
C GLU A 301 -19.53 21.26 -7.40
N GLY A 302 -19.60 20.71 -8.63
CA GLY A 302 -18.64 20.96 -9.71
C GLY A 302 -17.46 20.00 -9.75
N GLY A 303 -16.39 20.37 -10.45
CA GLY A 303 -15.22 19.49 -10.73
C GLY A 303 -14.36 19.12 -9.51
N MET A 304 -14.72 19.55 -8.30
CA MET A 304 -14.04 19.21 -7.04
C MET A 304 -14.79 18.17 -6.20
N GLN A 305 -15.91 17.63 -6.70
CA GLN A 305 -16.69 16.60 -6.00
C GLN A 305 -15.91 15.28 -5.88
N MET A 306 -15.86 14.73 -4.67
CA MET A 306 -15.43 13.35 -4.44
C MET A 306 -16.60 12.40 -4.63
N THR A 307 -16.39 11.28 -5.30
CA THR A 307 -17.42 10.23 -5.37
C THR A 307 -17.45 9.44 -4.06
N HIS A 308 -18.56 8.76 -3.80
CA HIS A 308 -18.67 7.86 -2.65
C HIS A 308 -17.54 6.81 -2.63
N GLU A 309 -17.23 6.21 -3.79
CA GLU A 309 -16.10 5.28 -3.94
C GLU A 309 -14.75 5.90 -3.53
N GLU A 310 -14.55 7.18 -3.80
CA GLU A 310 -13.31 7.87 -3.44
C GLU A 310 -13.26 8.20 -1.96
N VAL A 311 -14.38 8.58 -1.35
CA VAL A 311 -14.48 8.78 0.11
C VAL A 311 -14.14 7.49 0.84
N MET A 312 -14.78 6.37 0.47
CA MET A 312 -14.49 5.06 1.04
C MET A 312 -13.02 4.67 0.84
N ALA A 313 -12.47 4.94 -0.35
CA ALA A 313 -11.06 4.68 -0.61
C ALA A 313 -10.11 5.52 0.27
N GLN A 314 -10.45 6.76 0.60
CA GLN A 314 -9.67 7.56 1.56
C GLN A 314 -9.76 7.00 2.97
N MET A 315 -10.95 6.59 3.42
CA MET A 315 -11.13 6.01 4.75
C MET A 315 -10.29 4.74 4.92
N LYS A 316 -10.35 3.83 3.94
CA LYS A 316 -9.51 2.62 3.91
C LYS A 316 -8.02 2.94 3.90
N LEU A 317 -7.61 3.92 3.09
CA LEU A 317 -6.22 4.37 3.04
C LEU A 317 -5.73 4.88 4.40
N LEU A 318 -6.55 5.67 5.11
CA LEU A 318 -6.17 6.25 6.40
C LEU A 318 -6.08 5.20 7.51
N ILE A 319 -6.99 4.23 7.53
CA ILE A 319 -6.90 3.08 8.46
C ILE A 319 -5.62 2.29 8.18
N LEU A 320 -5.41 1.88 6.93
CA LEU A 320 -4.23 1.10 6.52
C LEU A 320 -2.92 1.83 6.84
N ALA A 321 -2.79 3.08 6.36
CA ALA A 321 -1.55 3.83 6.48
C ALA A 321 -1.25 4.19 7.94
N GLY A 322 -2.28 4.55 8.72
CA GLY A 322 -2.14 4.88 10.13
C GLY A 322 -1.80 3.67 11.00
N TYR A 323 -2.33 2.50 10.67
CA TYR A 323 -2.06 1.26 11.40
C TYR A 323 -0.66 0.70 11.13
N GLU A 324 -0.37 0.30 9.89
CA GLU A 324 0.85 -0.45 9.52
C GLU A 324 2.15 0.32 9.79
N THR A 325 2.17 1.62 9.46
CA THR A 325 3.42 2.42 9.58
C THR A 325 3.73 2.76 11.03
N THR A 326 2.70 3.06 11.82
CA THR A 326 2.82 3.40 13.24
C THR A 326 3.21 2.15 14.02
N SER A 327 2.55 1.01 13.76
CA SER A 327 2.82 -0.21 14.51
C SER A 327 4.22 -0.77 14.26
N SER A 328 4.74 -0.63 13.05
CA SER A 328 6.12 -1.04 12.73
C SER A 328 7.18 -0.10 13.30
N MET A 329 6.89 1.20 13.43
CA MET A 329 7.87 2.21 13.83
C MET A 329 8.12 2.27 15.35
N HIS A 330 7.09 2.05 16.17
CA HIS A 330 7.20 2.21 17.62
C HIS A 330 8.06 1.12 18.30
N PRO A 331 7.94 -0.17 17.96
CA PRO A 331 8.82 -1.21 18.50
C PRO A 331 10.28 -0.93 18.19
N PHE A 332 10.59 -0.48 16.97
CA PHE A 332 11.95 -0.12 16.58
C PHE A 332 12.52 1.02 17.44
N SER A 333 11.72 2.08 17.68
CA SER A 333 12.12 3.20 18.54
C SER A 333 12.38 2.77 19.99
N ILE A 334 11.55 1.87 20.53
CA ILE A 334 11.70 1.34 21.89
C ILE A 334 12.96 0.46 21.97
N LEU A 335 13.16 -0.44 21.01
CA LEU A 335 14.33 -1.31 20.92
C LEU A 335 15.63 -0.50 20.82
N CYS A 336 15.66 0.57 20.01
CA CYS A 336 16.83 1.45 19.90
C CYS A 336 17.14 2.26 21.16
N ASN A 337 16.20 2.46 22.08
CA ASN A 337 16.44 3.13 23.36
C ASN A 337 16.85 2.16 24.48
N ILE A 338 16.58 0.86 24.31
CA ILE A 338 16.94 -0.19 25.28
C ILE A 338 18.32 -0.79 24.95
N ALA A 339 18.73 -0.78 23.67
CA ALA A 339 20.04 -1.23 23.18
C ALA A 339 21.15 -0.18 23.38
#